data_AF-A0A318T3I8-F1
#
_entry.id   AF-A0A318T3I8-F1
#
_cell.length_a   1.000
_cell.length_b   1.000
_cell.length_c   1.000
_cell.angle_alpha   90.00
_cell.angle_beta   90.00
_cell.angle_gamma   90.00
#
_symmetry.space_group_name_H-M   'P 1'
#
loop_
_entity.id
_entity.type
_entity.pdbx_description
1 polymer ?
#
loop_
_entity_poly.entity_id
_entity_poly.type
_entity_poly.pdbx_seq_one_letter_code
_entity_poly.pdbx_strand_id
1 'polypeptide(L)'
;MSPLAVHVLPKIGQRRAATLTATDLSDALQSLWREKHPTAEKAIQRLGIVYRRGKLMGLPVDPFTVLSAQHILGEVHHENEHIAATRWQDAPALYQKLGGLAAGRMALRMTMLTLARSASVRGMRFDEVEGNVWTIPAERMKGRQGKVRDFRVPLSAPAMQLLEASAEVSEDFVFPSYYAGRGVSETALRNVLNNVGEAGRIHGFRTTFRTWVQDNEICSRDVAETVLAHKIAGKTEASYARSDLLDRRREVMAAWATYLEG
;
A
#
# COMPACT_ATOMS: atom_id res chain seq x y z
N MET A 1 1.33 -1.90 14.08
CA MET A 1 0.56 -2.40 15.26
C MET A 1 -0.91 -2.03 15.11
N SER A 2 -1.83 -2.77 15.75
CA SER A 2 -3.28 -2.51 15.67
C SER A 2 -3.65 -1.22 16.41
N PRO A 3 -4.52 -0.34 15.88
CA PRO A 3 -5.03 0.82 16.62
C PRO A 3 -5.66 0.45 17.97
N LEU A 4 -6.26 -0.75 18.08
CA LEU A 4 -6.73 -1.29 19.36
C LEU A 4 -5.60 -1.42 20.38
N ALA A 5 -4.49 -2.05 19.99
CA ALA A 5 -3.37 -2.33 20.89
C ALA A 5 -2.67 -1.05 21.35
N VAL A 6 -2.63 -0.03 20.50
CA VAL A 6 -1.93 1.22 20.78
C VAL A 6 -2.81 2.21 21.55
N HIS A 7 -4.11 2.29 21.24
CA HIS A 7 -4.96 3.39 21.72
C HIS A 7 -6.08 2.97 22.66
N VAL A 8 -6.50 1.70 22.62
CA VAL A 8 -7.67 1.21 23.39
C VAL A 8 -7.23 0.31 24.54
N LEU A 9 -6.50 -0.76 24.25
CA LEU A 9 -6.08 -1.74 25.26
C LEU A 9 -5.25 -1.13 26.41
N PRO A 10 -4.37 -0.13 26.21
CA PRO A 10 -3.66 0.49 27.33
C PRO A 10 -4.58 1.17 28.35
N LYS A 11 -5.78 1.60 27.93
CA LYS A 11 -6.75 2.30 28.79
C LYS A 11 -7.74 1.35 29.46
N ILE A 12 -8.24 0.36 28.72
CA ILE A 12 -9.36 -0.50 29.17
C ILE A 12 -9.11 -2.00 29.04
N GLY A 13 -7.93 -2.42 28.56
CA GLY A 13 -7.64 -3.82 28.20
C GLY A 13 -7.51 -4.79 29.37
N GLN A 14 -7.35 -4.30 30.60
CA GLN A 14 -7.32 -5.12 31.82
C GLN A 14 -8.72 -5.41 32.39
N ARG A 15 -9.77 -4.76 31.86
CA ARG A 15 -11.16 -4.98 32.27
C ARG A 15 -11.80 -6.06 31.42
N ARG A 16 -12.73 -6.82 32.02
CA ARG A 16 -13.50 -7.82 31.28
C ARG A 16 -14.39 -7.11 30.26
N ALA A 17 -14.37 -7.57 29.01
CA ALA A 17 -15.16 -6.95 27.94
C ALA A 17 -16.67 -6.87 28.25
N ALA A 18 -17.19 -7.85 29.00
CA ALA A 18 -18.57 -7.91 29.46
C ALA A 18 -18.97 -6.81 30.46
N THR A 19 -17.99 -6.20 31.13
CA THR A 19 -18.19 -5.13 32.13
C THR A 19 -17.98 -3.73 31.57
N LEU A 20 -17.62 -3.63 30.28
CA LEU A 20 -17.39 -2.35 29.63
C LEU A 20 -18.70 -1.81 29.10
N THR A 21 -18.96 -0.54 29.39
CA THR A 21 -20.12 0.21 28.93
C THR A 21 -19.79 0.99 27.65
N ALA A 22 -20.82 1.57 27.01
CA ALA A 22 -20.63 2.44 25.85
C ALA A 22 -19.75 3.66 26.20
N THR A 23 -19.93 4.22 27.39
CA THR A 23 -19.14 5.34 27.91
C THR A 23 -17.68 4.97 28.09
N ASP A 24 -17.38 3.79 28.65
CA ASP A 24 -15.98 3.33 28.79
C ASP A 24 -15.26 3.25 27.44
N LEU A 25 -15.97 2.78 26.41
CA LEU A 25 -15.44 2.68 25.05
C LEU A 25 -15.30 4.05 24.37
N SER A 26 -16.27 4.95 24.55
CA SER A 26 -16.19 6.30 24.00
C SER A 26 -15.07 7.09 24.66
N ASP A 27 -14.93 7.04 25.98
CA ASP A 27 -13.90 7.78 26.72
C ASP A 27 -12.49 7.32 26.34
N ALA A 28 -12.32 6.02 26.12
CA ALA A 28 -11.06 5.47 25.62
C ALA A 28 -10.67 6.05 24.26
N LEU A 29 -11.65 6.39 23.41
CA LEU A 29 -11.43 6.90 22.06
C LEU A 29 -11.60 8.41 21.91
N GLN A 30 -12.15 9.12 22.89
CA GLN A 30 -12.66 10.49 22.74
C GLN A 30 -11.63 11.48 22.20
N SER A 31 -10.43 11.54 22.80
CA SER A 31 -9.34 12.41 22.31
C SER A 31 -8.87 11.99 20.91
N LEU A 32 -8.69 10.69 20.68
CA LEU A 32 -8.27 10.16 19.37
C LEU A 32 -9.33 10.43 18.28
N TRP A 33 -10.61 10.39 18.62
CA TRP A 33 -11.74 10.60 17.70
C TRP A 33 -11.73 11.97 17.06
N ARG A 34 -11.29 13.00 17.81
CA ARG A 34 -11.17 14.38 17.34
C ARG A 34 -9.81 14.65 16.71
N GLU A 35 -8.72 14.20 17.33
CA GLU A 35 -7.35 14.52 16.89
C GLU A 35 -6.91 13.69 15.67
N LYS A 36 -7.29 12.42 15.60
CA LYS A 36 -6.85 11.45 14.58
C LYS A 36 -8.01 10.56 14.13
N HIS A 37 -9.07 11.20 13.65
CA HIS A 37 -10.35 10.56 13.33
C HIS A 37 -10.22 9.25 12.51
N PRO A 38 -9.44 9.17 11.41
CA PRO A 38 -9.31 7.92 10.65
C PRO A 38 -8.66 6.76 11.43
N THR A 39 -7.84 7.07 12.44
CA THR A 39 -7.23 6.05 13.31
C THR A 39 -8.24 5.59 14.37
N ALA A 40 -9.03 6.51 14.91
CA ALA A 40 -10.08 6.21 15.88
C ALA A 40 -11.22 5.41 15.25
N GLU A 41 -11.62 5.75 14.02
CA GLU A 41 -12.63 5.02 13.26
C GLU A 41 -12.18 3.56 13.02
N LYS A 42 -10.92 3.35 12.62
CA LYS A 42 -10.35 1.99 12.51
C LYS A 42 -10.33 1.26 13.85
N ALA A 43 -10.09 1.96 14.95
CA ALA A 43 -10.11 1.35 16.28
C ALA A 43 -11.52 0.89 16.67
N ILE A 44 -12.54 1.74 16.51
CA ILE A 44 -13.93 1.39 16.86
C ILE A 44 -14.50 0.31 15.95
N GLN A 45 -14.18 0.33 14.65
CA GLN A 45 -14.56 -0.74 13.72
C GLN A 45 -13.96 -2.09 14.15
N ARG A 46 -12.69 -2.09 14.60
CA ARG A 46 -12.04 -3.30 15.13
C ARG A 46 -12.62 -3.76 16.45
N LEU A 47 -12.99 -2.84 17.36
CA LEU A 47 -13.76 -3.17 18.57
C LEU A 47 -15.05 -3.88 18.20
N GLY A 48 -15.78 -3.37 17.20
CA GLY A 48 -17.02 -3.98 16.72
C GLY A 48 -16.81 -5.40 16.19
N ILE A 49 -15.71 -5.67 15.50
CA ILE A 49 -15.35 -7.04 15.06
C ILE A 49 -15.12 -7.95 16.28
N VAL A 50 -14.39 -7.49 17.29
CA VAL A 50 -14.10 -8.26 18.50
C VAL A 50 -15.38 -8.56 19.28
N TYR A 51 -16.24 -7.57 19.53
CA TYR A 51 -17.50 -7.76 20.25
C TYR A 51 -18.47 -8.67 19.51
N ARG A 52 -18.63 -8.50 18.18
CA ARG A 52 -19.45 -9.42 17.36
C ARG A 52 -18.95 -10.86 17.45
N ARG A 53 -17.63 -11.06 17.32
CA ARG A 53 -17.05 -12.40 17.43
C ARG A 53 -17.21 -12.97 18.83
N GLY A 54 -16.99 -12.17 19.88
CA GLY A 54 -17.20 -12.59 21.26
C GLY A 54 -18.63 -13.05 21.53
N LYS A 55 -19.63 -12.30 21.04
CA LYS A 55 -21.04 -12.69 21.13
C LYS A 55 -21.31 -14.02 20.43
N LEU A 56 -20.79 -14.20 19.22
CA LEU A 56 -20.92 -15.46 18.46
C LEU A 56 -20.23 -16.65 19.15
N MET A 57 -19.21 -16.39 19.98
CA MET A 57 -18.54 -17.39 20.81
C MET A 57 -19.26 -17.65 22.15
N GLY A 58 -20.42 -17.03 22.39
CA GLY A 58 -21.18 -17.19 23.64
C GLY A 58 -20.68 -16.34 24.81
N LEU A 59 -19.75 -15.41 24.58
CA LEU A 59 -19.32 -14.49 25.63
C LEU A 59 -20.44 -13.47 25.94
N PRO A 60 -20.60 -13.05 27.21
CA PRO A 60 -21.63 -12.11 27.62
C PRO A 60 -21.25 -10.66 27.27
N VAL A 61 -21.01 -10.41 25.98
CA VAL A 61 -20.70 -9.09 25.42
C VAL A 61 -21.82 -8.67 24.48
N ASP A 62 -22.13 -7.38 24.41
CA ASP A 62 -23.15 -6.86 23.51
C ASP A 62 -22.51 -6.01 22.39
N PRO A 63 -22.59 -6.43 21.12
CA PRO A 63 -22.11 -5.61 20.00
C PRO A 63 -22.75 -4.22 19.92
N PHE A 64 -23.97 -4.05 20.46
CA PHE A 64 -24.63 -2.74 20.50
C PHE A 64 -23.88 -1.74 21.37
N THR A 65 -23.14 -2.19 22.41
CA THR A 65 -22.28 -1.32 23.23
C THR A 65 -21.28 -0.52 22.40
N VAL A 66 -20.68 -1.14 21.37
CA VAL A 66 -19.73 -0.46 20.47
C VAL A 66 -20.44 0.53 19.56
N LEU A 67 -21.64 0.19 19.07
CA LEU A 67 -22.46 1.09 18.25
C LEU A 67 -22.89 2.33 19.07
N SER A 68 -23.34 2.13 20.30
CA SER A 68 -23.68 3.24 21.21
C SER A 68 -22.46 4.11 21.50
N ALA A 69 -21.29 3.53 21.74
CA ALA A 69 -20.05 4.29 21.93
C ALA A 69 -19.72 5.17 20.72
N GLN A 70 -19.88 4.63 19.50
CA GLN A 70 -19.69 5.41 18.27
C GLN A 70 -20.68 6.57 18.17
N HIS A 71 -21.93 6.35 18.55
CA HIS A 71 -22.96 7.38 18.54
C HIS A 71 -22.68 8.49 19.57
N ILE A 72 -22.20 8.12 20.77
CA ILE A 72 -21.77 9.06 21.82
C ILE A 72 -20.61 9.95 21.33
N LEU A 73 -19.67 9.37 20.57
CA LEU A 73 -18.53 10.09 20.01
C LEU A 73 -18.92 11.14 18.95
N GLY A 74 -20.11 10.98 18.35
CA GLY A 74 -20.67 11.91 17.38
C GLY A 74 -19.96 11.93 16.02
N GLU A 75 -20.51 12.72 15.11
CA GLU A 75 -19.92 12.94 13.79
C GLU A 75 -18.74 13.90 13.86
N VAL A 76 -17.74 13.65 13.01
CA VAL A 76 -16.60 14.55 12.83
C VAL A 76 -16.46 14.81 11.35
N HIS A 77 -16.49 16.08 10.96
CA HIS A 77 -16.07 16.48 9.64
C HIS A 77 -14.55 16.39 9.55
N HIS A 78 -14.08 15.26 9.02
CA HIS A 78 -12.67 15.07 8.70
C HIS A 78 -12.46 15.23 7.20
N GLU A 79 -11.80 16.32 6.80
CA GLU A 79 -11.27 16.43 5.45
C GLU A 79 -10.06 15.51 5.33
N ASN A 80 -10.10 14.59 4.36
CA ASN A 80 -8.97 13.73 4.10
C ASN A 80 -7.82 14.58 3.55
N GLU A 81 -6.73 14.71 4.32
CA GLU A 81 -5.48 15.24 3.77
C GLU A 81 -5.01 14.35 2.62
N HIS A 82 -4.84 14.94 1.44
CA HIS A 82 -4.26 14.22 0.31
C HIS A 82 -2.83 13.80 0.66
N ILE A 83 -2.52 12.51 0.44
CA ILE A 83 -1.16 12.01 0.57
C ILE A 83 -0.29 12.79 -0.40
N ALA A 84 0.70 13.53 0.12
CA ALA A 84 1.67 14.25 -0.70
C ALA A 84 2.29 13.31 -1.75
N ALA A 85 2.11 13.67 -3.01
CA ALA A 85 2.62 12.95 -4.17
C ALA A 85 3.46 13.92 -4.99
N THR A 86 4.55 13.40 -5.56
CA THR A 86 5.36 14.12 -6.54
C THR A 86 4.47 14.50 -7.73
N ARG A 87 4.54 15.74 -8.22
CA ARG A 87 3.83 16.10 -9.46
C ARG A 87 4.41 15.29 -10.60
N TRP A 88 3.58 14.89 -11.56
CA TRP A 88 4.06 14.00 -12.62
C TRP A 88 5.13 14.65 -13.49
N GLN A 89 5.06 15.98 -13.66
CA GLN A 89 6.07 16.78 -14.36
C GLN A 89 7.44 16.76 -13.67
N ASP A 90 7.48 16.59 -12.36
CA ASP A 90 8.72 16.55 -11.57
C ASP A 90 9.27 15.11 -11.43
N ALA A 91 8.48 14.10 -11.83
CA ALA A 91 8.83 12.69 -11.67
C ALA A 91 10.12 12.29 -12.41
N PRO A 92 10.40 12.76 -13.65
CA PRO A 92 11.65 12.43 -14.34
C PRO A 92 12.87 12.97 -13.59
N ALA A 93 12.80 14.23 -13.14
CA ALA A 93 13.88 14.84 -12.35
C ALA A 93 14.14 14.08 -11.03
N LEU A 94 13.09 13.63 -10.34
CA LEU A 94 13.23 12.78 -9.16
C LEU A 94 13.86 11.43 -9.51
N TYR A 95 13.41 10.77 -10.58
CA TYR A 95 13.94 9.48 -11.01
C TYR A 95 15.45 9.54 -11.28
N GLN A 96 15.92 10.61 -11.93
CA GLN A 96 17.35 10.86 -12.15
C GLN A 96 18.12 11.13 -10.85
N LYS A 97 17.57 11.92 -9.93
CA LYS A 97 18.18 12.15 -8.59
C LYS A 97 18.33 10.86 -7.77
N LEU A 98 17.48 9.86 -8.03
CA LEU A 98 17.53 8.54 -7.39
C LEU A 98 18.55 7.59 -8.04
N GLY A 99 19.34 8.04 -9.02
CA GLY A 99 20.42 7.26 -9.62
C GLY A 99 21.42 6.69 -8.61
N GLY A 100 22.13 5.63 -9.01
CA GLY A 100 23.11 4.90 -8.20
C GLY A 100 22.69 3.47 -7.84
N LEU A 101 23.65 2.67 -7.38
CA LEU A 101 23.53 1.22 -7.16
C LEU A 101 23.18 0.82 -5.71
N ALA A 102 22.95 1.78 -4.81
CA ALA A 102 22.53 1.45 -3.46
C ALA A 102 21.12 0.82 -3.48
N ALA A 103 20.91 -0.30 -2.77
CA ALA A 103 19.65 -1.06 -2.78
C ALA A 103 18.40 -0.19 -2.54
N GLY A 104 18.45 0.78 -1.63
CA GLY A 104 17.32 1.69 -1.36
C GLY A 104 16.98 2.61 -2.54
N ARG A 105 17.99 3.06 -3.30
CA ARG A 105 17.83 3.89 -4.51
C ARG A 105 17.25 3.06 -5.66
N MET A 106 17.81 1.89 -5.91
CA MET A 106 17.31 0.96 -6.93
C MET A 106 15.88 0.51 -6.63
N ALA A 107 15.54 0.19 -5.37
CA ALA A 107 14.19 -0.16 -4.98
C ALA A 107 13.17 0.98 -5.19
N LEU A 108 13.56 2.24 -4.99
CA LEU A 108 12.70 3.39 -5.31
C LEU A 108 12.50 3.55 -6.81
N ARG A 109 13.58 3.46 -7.60
CA ARG A 109 13.48 3.50 -9.07
C ARG A 109 12.61 2.36 -9.60
N MET A 110 12.78 1.14 -9.08
CA MET A 110 11.90 0.01 -9.40
C MET A 110 10.45 0.26 -8.98
N THR A 111 10.22 0.89 -7.82
CA THR A 111 8.86 1.27 -7.40
C THR A 111 8.23 2.31 -8.33
N MET A 112 9.00 3.28 -8.82
CA MET A 112 8.53 4.27 -9.80
C MET A 112 8.24 3.63 -11.15
N LEU A 113 9.11 2.74 -11.63
CA LEU A 113 8.97 2.06 -12.91
C LEU A 113 7.80 1.08 -12.93
N THR A 114 7.63 0.28 -11.87
CA THR A 114 6.62 -0.80 -11.81
C THR A 114 5.30 -0.37 -11.20
N LEU A 115 5.31 0.72 -10.41
CA LEU A 115 4.19 1.22 -9.63
C LEU A 115 3.62 0.20 -8.64
N ALA A 116 4.31 -0.93 -8.43
CA ALA A 116 3.96 -1.90 -7.42
C ALA A 116 4.07 -1.27 -6.02
N ARG A 117 3.41 -1.88 -5.03
CA ARG A 117 3.50 -1.37 -3.65
C ARG A 117 4.93 -1.55 -3.15
N SER A 118 5.44 -0.58 -2.39
CA SER A 118 6.79 -0.61 -1.84
C SER A 118 7.08 -1.91 -1.08
N ALA A 119 6.11 -2.44 -0.33
CA ALA A 119 6.25 -3.71 0.37
C ALA A 119 6.53 -4.90 -0.58
N SER A 120 5.89 -4.92 -1.76
CA SER A 120 6.12 -5.95 -2.78
C SER A 120 7.51 -5.79 -3.40
N VAL A 121 7.90 -4.57 -3.78
CA VAL A 121 9.21 -4.28 -4.39
C VAL A 121 10.35 -4.59 -3.42
N ARG A 122 10.24 -4.17 -2.16
CA ARG A 122 11.23 -4.47 -1.12
C ARG A 122 11.37 -5.96 -0.84
N GLY A 123 10.32 -6.74 -1.08
CA GLY A 123 10.34 -8.18 -0.90
C GLY A 123 10.80 -8.96 -2.13
N MET A 124 10.88 -8.31 -3.29
CA MET A 124 11.08 -8.93 -4.61
C MET A 124 12.28 -9.89 -4.65
N ARG A 125 12.09 -11.04 -5.29
CA ARG A 125 13.08 -12.10 -5.45
C ARG A 125 13.35 -12.39 -6.92
N PHE A 126 14.54 -12.89 -7.22
CA PHE A 126 14.94 -13.19 -8.61
C PHE A 126 14.12 -14.35 -9.20
N ASP A 127 13.77 -15.35 -8.38
CA ASP A 127 12.96 -16.51 -8.78
C ASP A 127 11.50 -16.18 -9.14
N GLU A 128 11.07 -14.94 -8.91
CA GLU A 128 9.74 -14.43 -9.27
C GLU A 128 9.70 -13.78 -10.67
N VAL A 129 10.84 -13.68 -11.34
CA VAL A 129 10.98 -13.01 -12.64
C VAL A 129 11.21 -14.04 -13.73
N GLU A 130 10.31 -14.04 -14.73
CA GLU A 130 10.42 -14.85 -15.93
C GLU A 130 10.47 -13.93 -17.16
N GLY A 131 11.60 -13.90 -17.85
CA GLY A 131 11.83 -12.99 -18.97
C GLY A 131 11.68 -11.53 -18.53
N ASN A 132 10.70 -10.82 -19.07
CA ASN A 132 10.38 -9.44 -18.71
C ASN A 132 9.09 -9.31 -17.88
N VAL A 133 8.71 -10.36 -17.16
CA VAL A 133 7.51 -10.36 -16.31
C VAL A 133 7.90 -10.74 -14.89
N TRP A 134 7.58 -9.86 -13.95
CA TRP A 134 7.66 -10.14 -12.52
C TRP A 134 6.30 -10.59 -12.01
N THR A 135 6.24 -11.77 -11.37
CA THR A 135 5.01 -12.29 -10.74
C THR A 135 5.07 -12.04 -9.24
N ILE A 136 4.25 -11.12 -8.74
CA ILE A 136 4.13 -10.86 -7.30
C ILE A 136 3.26 -11.96 -6.68
N PRO A 137 3.78 -12.75 -5.72
CA PRO A 137 2.99 -13.77 -5.05
C PRO A 137 1.81 -13.18 -4.27
N ALA A 138 0.68 -13.89 -4.24
CA ALA A 138 -0.55 -13.50 -3.58
C ALA A 138 -0.35 -13.11 -2.10
N GLU A 139 0.59 -13.75 -1.42
CA GLU A 139 0.95 -13.48 -0.02
C GLU A 139 1.52 -12.09 0.22
N ARG A 140 2.17 -11.47 -0.79
CA ARG A 140 2.67 -10.10 -0.74
C ARG A 140 1.75 -9.09 -1.41
N MET A 141 0.59 -9.54 -1.89
CA MET A 141 -0.43 -8.68 -2.46
C MET A 141 -1.40 -8.20 -1.38
N LYS A 142 -1.86 -6.95 -1.49
CA LYS A 142 -2.79 -6.37 -0.51
C LYS A 142 -4.20 -6.94 -0.71
N GLY A 143 -4.71 -7.64 0.30
CA GLY A 143 -6.10 -8.07 0.36
C GLY A 143 -6.35 -9.11 1.45
N ARG A 144 -7.52 -9.75 1.43
CA ARG A 144 -7.86 -10.80 2.39
C ARG A 144 -7.15 -12.10 2.00
N GLN A 145 -6.39 -12.70 2.91
CA GLN A 145 -5.72 -13.98 2.71
C GLN A 145 -6.69 -15.03 2.14
N GLY A 146 -6.25 -15.76 1.12
CA GLY A 146 -7.08 -16.73 0.39
C GLY A 146 -8.07 -16.13 -0.64
N LYS A 147 -8.13 -14.80 -0.77
CA LYS A 147 -8.94 -14.10 -1.81
C LYS A 147 -8.12 -13.24 -2.77
N VAL A 148 -6.81 -13.23 -2.60
CA VAL A 148 -5.88 -12.52 -3.46
C VAL A 148 -5.17 -13.54 -4.33
N ARG A 149 -4.89 -13.19 -5.59
CA ARG A 149 -4.17 -14.01 -6.55
C ARG A 149 -2.82 -13.37 -6.82
N ASP A 150 -1.93 -14.13 -7.44
CA ASP A 150 -0.68 -13.60 -7.96
C ASP A 150 -0.96 -12.49 -8.97
N PHE A 151 0.00 -11.59 -9.11
CA PHE A 151 -0.14 -10.43 -9.97
C PHE A 151 1.10 -10.22 -10.80
N ARG A 152 0.94 -10.33 -12.12
CA ARG A 152 2.02 -10.14 -13.08
C ARG A 152 2.24 -8.65 -13.32
N VAL A 153 3.50 -8.25 -13.40
CA VAL A 153 3.95 -6.88 -13.68
C VAL A 153 4.90 -6.94 -14.86
N PRO A 154 4.59 -6.30 -15.99
CA PRO A 154 5.53 -6.20 -17.09
C PRO A 154 6.68 -5.27 -16.69
N LEU A 155 7.91 -5.70 -16.94
CA LEU A 155 9.13 -4.96 -16.66
C LEU A 155 9.59 -4.24 -17.93
N SER A 156 9.79 -2.93 -17.82
CA SER A 156 10.39 -2.11 -18.87
C SER A 156 11.90 -2.35 -18.96
N ALA A 157 12.54 -1.92 -20.05
CA ALA A 157 14.00 -2.05 -20.20
C ALA A 157 14.80 -1.44 -19.03
N PRO A 158 14.45 -0.26 -18.49
CA PRO A 158 15.14 0.29 -17.31
C PRO A 158 14.90 -0.54 -16.04
N ALA A 159 13.75 -1.21 -15.92
CA ALA A 159 13.50 -2.11 -14.80
C ALA A 159 14.37 -3.36 -14.89
N MET A 160 14.54 -3.91 -16.10
CA MET A 160 15.45 -5.04 -16.34
C MET A 160 16.91 -4.68 -16.01
N GLN A 161 17.37 -3.48 -16.40
CA GLN A 161 18.72 -3.01 -16.05
C GLN A 161 18.94 -2.94 -14.53
N LEU A 162 17.92 -2.55 -13.75
CA LEU A 162 18.01 -2.57 -12.29
C LEU A 162 18.08 -3.99 -11.71
N LEU A 163 17.44 -4.98 -12.36
CA LEU A 163 17.55 -6.38 -11.97
C LEU A 163 18.95 -6.91 -12.23
N GLU A 164 19.49 -6.67 -13.42
CA GLU A 164 20.83 -7.08 -13.83
C GLU A 164 21.89 -6.50 -12.88
N ALA A 165 21.83 -5.19 -12.63
CA ALA A 165 22.77 -4.52 -11.73
C ALA A 165 22.70 -5.05 -10.28
N SER A 166 21.52 -5.53 -9.85
CA SER A 166 21.37 -6.07 -8.50
C SER A 166 21.79 -7.53 -8.38
N ALA A 167 21.72 -8.29 -9.47
CA ALA A 167 22.16 -9.69 -9.53
C ALA A 167 23.68 -9.83 -9.29
N GLU A 168 24.46 -8.76 -9.50
CA GLU A 168 25.89 -8.72 -9.16
C GLU A 168 26.16 -8.74 -7.64
N VAL A 169 25.16 -8.43 -6.81
CA VAL A 169 25.31 -8.22 -5.36
C VAL A 169 24.57 -9.27 -4.54
N SER A 170 23.51 -9.87 -5.08
CA SER A 170 22.63 -10.80 -4.36
C SER A 170 22.01 -11.81 -5.31
N GLU A 171 21.84 -13.04 -4.84
CA GLU A 171 21.17 -14.13 -5.57
C GLU A 171 19.74 -14.38 -5.07
N ASP A 172 19.35 -13.81 -3.92
CA ASP A 172 18.05 -14.05 -3.27
C ASP A 172 17.08 -12.88 -3.47
N PHE A 173 17.26 -11.82 -2.68
CA PHE A 173 16.48 -10.60 -2.82
C PHE A 173 17.04 -9.73 -3.94
N VAL A 174 16.14 -9.20 -4.77
CA VAL A 174 16.49 -8.19 -5.78
C VAL A 174 16.96 -6.90 -5.12
N PHE A 175 16.49 -6.55 -3.92
CA PHE A 175 17.00 -5.39 -3.18
C PHE A 175 17.35 -5.80 -1.75
N PRO A 176 18.55 -6.38 -1.52
CA PRO A 176 18.94 -6.90 -0.22
C PRO A 176 19.11 -5.76 0.80
N SER A 177 18.85 -6.07 2.07
CA SER A 177 19.29 -5.24 3.20
C SER A 177 20.69 -5.62 3.64
N TYR A 178 21.28 -4.84 4.55
CA TYR A 178 22.54 -5.23 5.21
C TYR A 178 22.40 -6.52 6.04
N TYR A 179 21.20 -6.85 6.51
CA TYR A 179 20.92 -8.08 7.23
C TYR A 179 20.54 -9.19 6.26
N ALA A 180 21.20 -10.35 6.40
CA ALA A 180 20.95 -11.53 5.58
C ALA A 180 19.48 -12.00 5.66
N GLY A 181 18.98 -12.52 4.54
CA GLY A 181 17.62 -13.05 4.42
C GLY A 181 16.51 -11.99 4.49
N ARG A 182 16.84 -10.71 4.28
CA ARG A 182 15.86 -9.62 4.30
C ARG A 182 16.12 -8.65 3.16
N GLY A 183 15.04 -8.25 2.49
CA GLY A 183 15.06 -7.12 1.58
C GLY A 183 15.10 -5.78 2.31
N VAL A 184 15.43 -4.72 1.58
CA VAL A 184 15.57 -3.35 2.10
C VAL A 184 14.33 -2.88 2.87
N SER A 185 14.53 -2.11 3.94
CA SER A 185 13.44 -1.66 4.81
C SER A 185 12.69 -0.43 4.23
N GLU A 186 11.43 -0.25 4.61
CA GLU A 186 10.67 0.95 4.22
C GLU A 186 11.30 2.23 4.77
N THR A 187 11.91 2.17 5.96
CA THR A 187 12.67 3.27 6.55
C THR A 187 13.87 3.66 5.68
N ALA A 188 14.59 2.68 5.12
CA ALA A 188 15.72 2.97 4.23
C ALA A 188 15.27 3.71 2.97
N LEU A 189 14.15 3.30 2.34
CA LEU A 189 13.58 4.01 1.19
C LEU A 189 13.16 5.44 1.57
N ARG A 190 12.50 5.62 2.72
CA ARG A 190 12.10 6.96 3.19
C ARG A 190 13.32 7.85 3.45
N ASN A 191 14.39 7.32 4.01
CA ASN A 191 15.62 8.06 4.23
C ASN A 191 16.25 8.50 2.91
N VAL A 192 16.21 7.67 1.86
CA VAL A 192 16.67 8.08 0.52
C VAL A 192 15.85 9.26 -0.01
N LEU A 193 14.52 9.23 0.10
CA LEU A 193 13.67 10.35 -0.33
C LEU A 193 13.97 11.63 0.45
N ASN A 194 14.09 11.53 1.77
CA ASN A 194 14.45 12.67 2.62
C ASN A 194 15.82 13.27 2.22
N ASN A 195 16.81 12.42 1.93
CA ASN A 195 18.15 12.85 1.56
C ASN A 195 18.20 13.58 0.21
N VAL A 196 17.30 13.26 -0.72
CA VAL A 196 17.19 13.97 -2.01
C VAL A 196 16.22 15.16 -1.95
N GLY A 197 15.67 15.46 -0.78
CA GLY A 197 14.73 16.57 -0.56
C GLY A 197 13.33 16.34 -1.15
N GLU A 198 12.92 15.09 -1.35
CA GLU A 198 11.59 14.78 -1.88
C GLU A 198 10.51 14.89 -0.79
N ALA A 199 9.50 15.74 -1.03
CA ALA A 199 8.38 15.93 -0.12
C ALA A 199 7.28 14.86 -0.28
N GLY A 200 7.18 14.24 -1.46
CA GLY A 200 6.24 13.17 -1.76
C GLY A 200 6.55 11.87 -1.01
N ARG A 201 5.52 11.06 -0.80
CA ARG A 201 5.67 9.71 -0.20
C ARG A 201 5.85 8.66 -1.28
N ILE A 202 6.48 7.54 -0.94
CA ILE A 202 6.66 6.39 -1.86
C ILE A 202 5.32 5.92 -2.47
N HIS A 203 4.25 5.88 -1.66
CA HIS A 203 2.92 5.52 -2.18
C HIS A 203 2.35 6.57 -3.14
N GLY A 204 2.79 7.82 -3.01
CA GLY A 204 2.40 8.95 -3.84
C GLY A 204 2.77 8.76 -5.31
N PHE A 205 3.82 7.99 -5.65
CA PHE A 205 4.18 7.68 -7.04
C PHE A 205 3.04 7.06 -7.85
N ARG A 206 2.14 6.33 -7.19
CA ARG A 206 0.97 5.75 -7.84
C ARG A 206 -0.10 6.79 -8.16
N THR A 207 -0.23 7.80 -7.30
CA THR A 207 -1.04 8.99 -7.59
C THR A 207 -0.41 9.77 -8.73
N THR A 208 0.90 10.00 -8.69
CA THR A 208 1.68 10.65 -9.76
C THR A 208 1.41 10.01 -11.11
N PHE A 209 1.55 8.70 -11.22
CA PHE A 209 1.23 7.96 -12.45
C PHE A 209 -0.24 8.10 -12.86
N ARG A 210 -1.19 8.01 -11.92
CA ARG A 210 -2.61 8.10 -12.26
C ARG A 210 -2.97 9.48 -12.82
N THR A 211 -2.41 10.54 -12.24
CA THR A 211 -2.54 11.91 -12.77
C THR A 211 -1.89 12.04 -14.14
N TRP A 212 -0.68 11.50 -14.34
CA TRP A 212 -0.02 11.49 -15.66
C TRP A 212 -0.89 10.84 -16.75
N VAL A 213 -1.42 9.64 -16.48
CA VAL A 213 -2.30 8.94 -17.43
C VAL A 213 -3.57 9.75 -17.72
N GLN A 214 -4.15 10.39 -16.70
CA GLN A 214 -5.38 11.17 -16.86
C GLN A 214 -5.14 12.43 -17.68
N ASP A 215 -4.12 13.21 -17.33
CA ASP A 215 -3.86 14.52 -17.94
C ASP A 215 -3.36 14.39 -19.40
N ASN A 216 -2.78 13.25 -19.76
CA ASN A 216 -2.22 12.99 -21.10
C ASN A 216 -2.99 11.92 -21.88
N GLU A 217 -4.13 11.45 -21.37
CA GLU A 217 -5.00 10.46 -22.03
C GLU A 217 -4.29 9.17 -22.49
N ILE A 218 -3.28 8.71 -21.73
CA ILE A 218 -2.37 7.63 -22.16
C ILE A 218 -3.08 6.29 -22.41
N CYS A 219 -4.06 5.95 -21.58
CA CYS A 219 -4.82 4.71 -21.71
C CYS A 219 -6.18 4.76 -20.99
N SER A 220 -6.98 3.72 -21.19
CA SER A 220 -8.26 3.57 -20.50
C SER A 220 -8.10 3.46 -18.98
N ARG A 221 -9.16 3.83 -18.25
CA ARG A 221 -9.22 3.71 -16.80
C ARG A 221 -8.91 2.29 -16.33
N ASP A 222 -9.47 1.28 -17.00
CA ASP A 222 -9.29 -0.12 -16.61
C ASP A 222 -7.84 -0.57 -16.69
N VAL A 223 -7.12 -0.18 -17.74
CA VAL A 223 -5.69 -0.48 -17.87
C VAL A 223 -4.91 0.20 -16.75
N ALA A 224 -5.16 1.48 -16.49
CA ALA A 224 -4.48 2.23 -15.44
C ALA A 224 -4.75 1.68 -14.03
N GLU A 225 -6.00 1.35 -13.71
CA GLU A 225 -6.38 0.74 -12.44
C GLU A 225 -5.77 -0.67 -12.30
N THR A 226 -5.69 -1.42 -13.40
CA THR A 226 -5.04 -2.73 -13.43
C THR A 226 -3.53 -2.63 -13.24
N VAL A 227 -2.83 -1.65 -13.84
CA VAL A 227 -1.39 -1.37 -13.53
C VAL A 227 -1.18 -1.21 -12.04
N LEU A 228 -2.10 -0.51 -11.39
CA LEU A 228 -2.08 -0.28 -9.95
C LEU A 228 -2.56 -1.51 -9.13
N ALA A 229 -2.92 -2.63 -9.74
CA ALA A 229 -3.54 -3.77 -9.06
C ALA A 229 -4.75 -3.35 -8.18
N HIS A 230 -5.52 -2.38 -8.67
CA HIS A 230 -6.80 -2.00 -8.08
C HIS A 230 -7.89 -2.93 -8.61
N LYS A 231 -8.95 -3.09 -7.81
CA LYS A 231 -10.14 -3.80 -8.29
C LYS A 231 -10.97 -2.84 -9.12
N ILE A 232 -11.22 -3.19 -10.39
CA ILE A 232 -12.19 -2.50 -11.23
C ILE A 232 -13.58 -2.81 -10.67
N ALA A 233 -14.37 -1.78 -10.38
CA ALA A 233 -15.69 -1.91 -9.80
C ALA A 233 -16.75 -1.90 -10.91
N GLY A 234 -17.35 -3.05 -11.20
CA GLY A 234 -18.45 -3.19 -12.17
C GLY A 234 -18.87 -4.66 -12.32
N LYS A 235 -20.09 -5.01 -11.92
CA LYS A 235 -20.61 -6.40 -11.99
C LYS A 235 -20.72 -6.95 -13.42
N THR A 236 -20.77 -6.07 -14.43
CA THR A 236 -20.93 -6.42 -15.86
C THR A 236 -19.60 -6.54 -16.60
N GLU A 237 -18.52 -5.89 -16.14
CA GLU A 237 -17.19 -5.96 -16.75
C GLU A 237 -16.33 -7.09 -16.16
N ALA A 238 -16.61 -7.50 -14.92
CA ALA A 238 -15.89 -8.58 -14.24
C ALA A 238 -15.96 -9.94 -14.96
N SER A 239 -16.95 -10.15 -15.84
CA SER A 239 -17.04 -11.36 -16.68
C SER A 239 -16.15 -11.32 -17.93
N TYR A 240 -15.82 -10.12 -18.44
CA TYR A 240 -14.92 -9.91 -19.59
C TYR A 240 -13.45 -9.72 -19.16
N ALA A 241 -13.20 -9.23 -17.95
CA ALA A 241 -11.88 -9.03 -17.35
C ALA A 241 -11.20 -10.35 -16.89
N ARG A 242 -11.24 -11.41 -17.71
CA ARG A 242 -10.51 -12.66 -17.42
C ARG A 242 -9.00 -12.52 -17.61
N SER A 243 -8.52 -11.46 -18.26
CA SER A 243 -7.09 -11.16 -18.39
C SER A 243 -6.69 -10.03 -17.43
N ASP A 244 -5.48 -10.10 -16.90
CA ASP A 244 -4.82 -9.01 -16.17
C ASP A 244 -4.27 -7.93 -17.13
N LEU A 245 -4.78 -7.87 -18.36
CA LEU A 245 -4.42 -6.89 -19.40
C LEU A 245 -2.90 -6.75 -19.64
N LEU A 246 -2.12 -7.83 -19.47
CA LEU A 246 -0.66 -7.78 -19.43
C LEU A 246 -0.03 -7.06 -20.64
N ASP A 247 -0.47 -7.35 -21.86
CA ASP A 247 0.10 -6.75 -23.07
C ASP A 247 -0.21 -5.25 -23.17
N ARG A 248 -1.44 -4.84 -22.87
CA ARG A 248 -1.83 -3.42 -22.80
C ARG A 248 -1.07 -2.68 -21.70
N ARG A 249 -0.84 -3.34 -20.56
CA ARG A 249 -0.02 -2.77 -19.49
C ARG A 249 1.43 -2.66 -19.93
N ARG A 250 1.98 -3.60 -20.71
CA ARG A 250 3.36 -3.52 -21.20
C ARG A 250 3.59 -2.25 -22.01
N GLU A 251 2.67 -1.89 -22.90
CA GLU A 251 2.72 -0.63 -23.67
C GLU A 251 2.75 0.60 -22.75
N VAL A 252 1.84 0.66 -21.78
CA VAL A 252 1.75 1.79 -20.82
C VAL A 252 2.98 1.89 -19.92
N MET A 253 3.49 0.75 -19.43
CA MET A 253 4.65 0.71 -18.55
C MET A 253 5.95 1.07 -19.30
N ALA A 254 6.03 0.73 -20.59
CA ALA A 254 7.13 1.19 -21.45
C ALA A 254 7.07 2.71 -21.64
N ALA A 255 5.91 3.26 -22.00
CA ALA A 255 5.73 4.72 -22.17
C ALA A 255 6.02 5.49 -20.87
N TRP A 256 5.58 4.97 -19.72
CA TRP A 256 5.87 5.55 -18.41
C TRP A 256 7.37 5.52 -18.08
N ALA A 257 8.05 4.41 -18.39
CA ALA A 257 9.49 4.31 -18.19
C ALA A 257 10.26 5.31 -19.06
N THR A 258 9.91 5.43 -20.35
CA THR A 258 10.47 6.44 -21.24
C THR A 258 10.25 7.85 -20.70
N TYR A 259 9.04 8.16 -20.22
CA TYR A 259 8.74 9.45 -19.62
C TYR A 259 9.62 9.74 -18.39
N LEU A 260 9.84 8.76 -17.51
CA LEU A 260 10.69 8.91 -16.32
C LEU A 260 12.17 9.12 -16.65
N GLU A 261 12.66 8.56 -17.77
CA GLU A 261 14.05 8.71 -18.16
C GLU A 261 14.38 10.11 -18.73
N GLY A 262 13.38 10.80 -19.27
CA GLY A 262 13.51 12.15 -19.83
C GLY A 262 13.66 12.15 -21.34
#